data_AF-A0A8S0VLN1-F1
#
_entry.id   AF-A0A8S0VLN1-F1
#
_cell.length_a   1.000
_cell.length_b   1.000
_cell.length_c   1.000
_cell.angle_alpha   90.00
_cell.angle_beta   90.00
_cell.angle_gamma   90.00
#
_symmetry.space_group_name_H-M   'P 1'
#
loop_
_entity.id
_entity.type
_entity.pdbx_description
1 polymer ?
#
loop_
_entity_poly.entity_id
_entity_poly.type
_entity_poly.pdbx_seq_one_letter_code
_entity_poly.pdbx_strand_id
1 'polypeptide(L)'
;MYYCLLKCNNLADIEVPVACIILIALFALQHYGTHRVGFLFAPVVITWLLCISVIGLYNILHWNPHIYQALSPYYMYKFLKKTQRGGWMSLGGILLCITGSEAMFADLGHFSQLSIKIAFTTIVYPSLILAYMGQAAYLSRHHYIENDYRIGFYVSVPEKLRWPVLVIAVLAAVVGSQAIITGTFSIIKQCSALGCFPRVKILHTSSKIHGQIYIPEINWILMLLCLAVTIGFRDTKRMGNASGLAVITVMLVTTCLMSIVIVLCWHRSVLMAVGFVLFFGTIEALYFSASLIKFLEGAWVPIALAFVFMIVMCIWHYGTLKKYEYDVQNKVSVDWLLGLGPSLGIVRVRGIGLIHTELVSGIPAIFSHFVATLPAFHQVLIFLCVKSVPIPHVKHEERFLVGHVGPKEYHVYRCIVRYGYRDAHKDDLQFENDLVCRIAEYIRTGRGGLSEENEDSTKQCEGMMVVGTPSTHLDGIKMCVEEGANPEDAGTSELREIETLSPPVIKTRKRVRFVIPESPKIDRDAHKELRELMEAREAGVAYILGHTYVRAKQGSNLVKKIVINFGYDFLRRNCRAPTYALNSVPHASTLEVGMVYHI
;
A
#
# COMPACT_ATOMS: atom_id res chain seq x y z
N MET A 1 -30.61 5.09 -1.81
CA MET A 1 -31.26 5.94 -0.78
C MET A 1 -31.94 7.18 -1.39
N TYR A 2 -31.24 7.94 -2.25
CA TYR A 2 -31.80 9.04 -3.05
C TYR A 2 -32.89 8.59 -4.06
N TYR A 3 -32.73 7.39 -4.62
CA TYR A 3 -33.65 6.68 -5.54
C TYR A 3 -35.11 6.53 -5.06
N CYS A 4 -35.38 6.59 -3.76
CA CYS A 4 -36.74 6.37 -3.25
C CYS A 4 -37.55 7.69 -3.22
N LEU A 5 -36.88 8.84 -3.30
CA LEU A 5 -37.48 10.16 -3.12
C LEU A 5 -37.68 10.91 -4.45
N LEU A 6 -36.83 10.71 -5.47
CA LEU A 6 -37.05 11.29 -6.80
C LEU A 6 -38.17 10.59 -7.58
N LYS A 7 -38.34 9.28 -7.37
CA LYS A 7 -39.50 8.52 -7.82
C LYS A 7 -40.84 9.05 -7.28
N CYS A 8 -40.79 9.83 -6.18
CA CYS A 8 -41.95 10.52 -5.60
C CYS A 8 -42.42 11.74 -6.42
N ASN A 9 -41.61 12.26 -7.35
CA ASN A 9 -41.89 13.49 -8.13
C ASN A 9 -41.88 13.29 -9.66
N ASN A 10 -42.01 12.07 -10.19
CA ASN A 10 -41.98 11.80 -11.65
C ASN A 10 -40.67 12.22 -12.38
N LEU A 11 -39.53 12.26 -11.68
CA LEU A 11 -38.22 12.67 -12.21
C LEU A 11 -37.26 11.49 -12.40
N ALA A 12 -37.77 10.35 -12.87
CA ALA A 12 -37.01 9.09 -12.99
C ALA A 12 -35.72 9.21 -13.83
N ASP A 13 -35.65 10.19 -14.75
CA ASP A 13 -34.49 10.42 -15.62
C ASP A 13 -33.39 11.30 -14.97
N ILE A 14 -33.66 11.95 -13.83
CA ILE A 14 -32.69 12.85 -13.14
C ILE A 14 -31.88 12.12 -12.06
N GLU A 15 -32.30 10.92 -11.66
CA GLU A 15 -31.72 10.20 -10.52
C GLU A 15 -30.28 9.75 -10.75
N VAL A 16 -30.03 9.12 -11.90
CA VAL A 16 -28.70 8.59 -12.27
C VAL A 16 -27.70 9.72 -12.47
N PRO A 17 -28.01 10.81 -13.21
CA PRO A 17 -27.11 11.96 -13.32
C PRO A 17 -26.71 12.56 -11.97
N VAL A 18 -27.65 12.75 -11.04
CA VAL A 18 -27.33 13.31 -9.71
C VAL A 18 -26.45 12.37 -8.91
N ALA A 19 -26.73 11.06 -8.92
CA ALA A 19 -25.87 10.08 -8.28
C ALA A 19 -24.44 10.11 -8.85
N CYS A 20 -24.29 10.21 -10.17
CA CYS A 20 -23.00 10.37 -10.82
C CYS A 20 -22.28 11.65 -10.41
N ILE A 21 -22.98 12.79 -10.31
CA ILE A 21 -22.39 14.06 -9.83
C ILE A 21 -21.88 13.92 -8.40
N ILE A 22 -22.66 13.32 -7.50
CA ILE A 22 -22.25 13.08 -6.11
C ILE A 22 -21.02 12.17 -6.07
N LEU A 23 -20.99 11.09 -6.86
CA LEU A 23 -19.83 10.20 -6.94
C LEU A 23 -18.58 10.92 -7.47
N ILE A 24 -18.70 11.68 -8.55
CA ILE A 24 -17.57 12.45 -9.12
C ILE A 24 -17.05 13.45 -8.09
N ALA A 25 -17.93 14.21 -7.44
CA ALA A 25 -17.53 15.15 -6.40
C ALA A 25 -16.84 14.44 -5.22
N LEU A 26 -17.38 13.30 -4.80
CA LEU A 26 -16.83 12.48 -3.73
C LEU A 26 -15.42 11.99 -4.06
N PHE A 27 -15.21 11.43 -5.26
CA PHE A 27 -13.92 10.89 -5.70
C PHE A 27 -12.91 12.00 -6.03
N ALA A 28 -13.34 13.14 -6.54
CA ALA A 28 -12.50 14.31 -6.77
C ALA A 28 -11.97 14.89 -5.46
N LEU A 29 -12.79 14.93 -4.40
CA LEU A 29 -12.43 15.50 -3.10
C LEU A 29 -11.46 14.62 -2.28
N GLN A 30 -11.22 13.37 -2.70
CA GLN A 30 -10.37 12.41 -1.97
C GLN A 30 -8.92 12.88 -1.78
N HIS A 31 -8.38 13.65 -2.73
CA HIS A 31 -6.99 14.11 -2.67
C HIS A 31 -6.73 15.11 -1.52
N TYR A 32 -7.76 15.81 -1.03
CA TYR A 32 -7.64 16.70 0.13
C TYR A 32 -7.44 15.94 1.47
N GLY A 33 -7.62 14.62 1.44
CA GLY A 33 -7.33 13.72 2.55
C GLY A 33 -8.38 13.72 3.66
N THR A 34 -8.59 12.55 4.26
CA THR A 34 -9.51 12.33 5.39
C THR A 34 -9.11 13.09 6.66
N HIS A 35 -7.85 13.52 6.80
CA HIS A 35 -7.41 14.28 7.97
C HIS A 35 -8.12 15.64 8.12
N ARG A 36 -8.41 16.35 7.02
CA ARG A 36 -9.06 17.68 7.09
C ARG A 36 -10.57 17.60 7.32
N VAL A 37 -11.21 16.52 6.88
CA VAL A 37 -12.68 16.40 6.88
C VAL A 37 -13.18 15.41 7.96
N GLY A 38 -12.29 14.57 8.49
CA GLY A 38 -12.64 13.50 9.44
C GLY A 38 -13.34 13.97 10.72
N PHE A 39 -13.09 15.21 11.15
CA PHE A 39 -13.80 15.81 12.29
C PHE A 39 -15.30 15.96 12.05
N LEU A 40 -15.75 16.22 10.81
CA LEU A 40 -17.18 16.33 10.48
C LEU A 40 -17.89 14.98 10.39
N PHE A 41 -17.15 13.87 10.24
CA PHE A 41 -17.76 12.56 10.01
C PHE A 41 -18.52 12.04 11.23
N ALA A 42 -17.93 12.15 12.43
CA ALA A 42 -18.56 11.66 13.65
C ALA A 42 -19.88 12.39 13.99
N PRO A 43 -19.94 13.74 13.96
CA PRO A 43 -21.19 14.47 14.17
C PRO A 43 -22.30 14.10 13.17
N VAL A 44 -21.97 13.93 11.89
CA VAL A 44 -22.94 13.56 10.86
C VAL A 44 -23.54 12.19 11.14
N VAL A 45 -22.69 11.20 11.45
CA VAL A 45 -23.14 9.82 11.73
C VAL A 45 -23.96 9.76 13.02
N ILE A 46 -23.53 10.43 14.09
CA ILE A 46 -24.30 10.49 15.35
C ILE A 46 -25.66 11.14 15.13
N THR A 47 -25.71 12.25 14.39
CA THR A 47 -26.96 12.94 14.07
C THR A 47 -27.89 12.02 13.27
N TRP A 48 -27.36 11.30 12.29
CA TRP A 48 -28.15 10.31 11.53
C TRP A 48 -28.71 9.19 12.41
N LEU A 49 -27.87 8.59 13.27
CA LEU A 49 -28.28 7.50 14.17
C LEU A 49 -29.34 7.97 15.18
N LEU A 50 -29.19 9.18 15.73
CA LEU A 50 -30.20 9.77 16.61
C LEU A 50 -31.51 10.05 15.84
N CYS A 51 -31.44 10.60 14.64
CA CYS A 51 -32.63 10.84 13.81
C CYS A 51 -33.43 9.56 13.56
N ILE A 52 -32.78 8.48 13.09
CA ILE A 52 -33.48 7.21 12.83
C ILE A 52 -34.03 6.57 14.11
N SER A 53 -33.32 6.73 15.23
CA SER A 53 -33.74 6.21 16.54
C SER A 53 -35.00 6.93 17.05
N VAL A 54 -35.03 8.26 16.98
CA VAL A 54 -36.19 9.08 17.39
C VAL A 54 -37.41 8.80 16.51
N ILE A 55 -37.22 8.71 15.19
CA ILE A 55 -38.30 8.37 14.25
C ILE A 55 -38.80 6.94 14.50
N GLY A 56 -37.89 6.01 14.73
CA GLY A 56 -38.21 4.63 15.08
C GLY A 56 -39.06 4.54 16.33
N LEU A 57 -38.63 5.21 17.40
CA LEU A 57 -39.35 5.25 18.68
C LEU A 57 -40.73 5.91 18.55
N TYR A 58 -40.83 7.03 17.81
CA TYR A 58 -42.12 7.67 17.51
C TYR A 58 -43.09 6.70 16.83
N ASN A 59 -42.62 5.96 15.82
CA ASN A 59 -43.47 5.03 15.09
C ASN A 59 -43.89 3.82 15.93
N ILE A 60 -43.03 3.33 16.82
CA ILE A 60 -43.38 2.26 17.78
C ILE A 60 -44.50 2.73 18.70
N LEU A 61 -44.34 3.90 19.33
CA LEU A 61 -45.31 4.42 20.30
C LEU A 61 -46.65 4.79 19.65
N HIS A 62 -46.62 5.37 18.45
CA HIS A 62 -47.82 5.88 17.79
C HIS A 62 -48.62 4.80 17.05
N TRP A 63 -47.97 3.88 16.33
CA TRP A 63 -48.66 2.94 15.43
C TRP A 63 -48.88 1.55 16.03
N ASN A 64 -47.86 1.01 16.70
CA ASN A 64 -47.94 -0.34 17.27
C ASN A 64 -46.94 -0.55 18.43
N PRO A 65 -47.36 -0.31 19.69
CA PRO A 65 -46.49 -0.48 20.84
C PRO A 65 -46.15 -1.95 21.12
N HIS A 66 -46.91 -2.91 20.59
CA HIS A 66 -46.66 -4.35 20.78
C HIS A 66 -45.63 -4.93 19.80
N ILE A 67 -45.02 -4.12 18.93
CA ILE A 67 -44.07 -4.58 17.92
C ILE A 67 -42.79 -5.20 18.51
N TYR A 68 -42.44 -4.92 19.77
CA TYR A 68 -41.31 -5.55 20.46
C TYR A 68 -41.42 -7.07 20.56
N GLN A 69 -42.63 -7.63 20.49
CA GLN A 69 -42.85 -9.07 20.44
C GLN A 69 -42.18 -9.71 19.21
N ALA A 70 -41.97 -8.95 18.12
CA ALA A 70 -41.28 -9.40 16.92
C ALA A 70 -39.81 -9.76 17.15
N LEU A 71 -39.20 -9.34 18.27
CA LEU A 71 -37.85 -9.76 18.66
C LEU A 71 -37.80 -11.22 19.13
N SER A 72 -38.94 -11.81 19.48
CA SER A 72 -38.99 -13.21 19.88
C SER A 72 -38.78 -14.13 18.66
N PRO A 73 -37.84 -15.10 18.73
CA PRO A 73 -37.57 -16.04 17.64
C PRO A 73 -38.79 -16.89 17.25
N TYR A 74 -39.80 -16.96 18.13
CA TYR A 74 -41.09 -17.59 17.84
C TYR A 74 -41.76 -17.02 16.57
N TYR A 75 -41.72 -15.70 16.37
CA TYR A 75 -42.34 -15.08 15.18
C TYR A 75 -41.55 -15.37 13.91
N MET A 76 -40.22 -15.47 13.99
CA MET A 76 -39.37 -15.91 12.87
C MET A 76 -39.75 -17.33 12.44
N TYR A 77 -39.87 -18.27 13.39
CA TYR A 77 -40.29 -19.64 13.10
C TYR A 77 -41.70 -19.69 12.48
N LYS A 78 -42.66 -18.94 13.04
CA LYS A 78 -44.02 -18.85 12.50
C LYS A 78 -44.05 -18.27 11.08
N PHE A 79 -43.21 -17.27 10.81
CA PHE A 79 -43.07 -16.66 9.49
C PHE A 79 -42.49 -17.64 8.46
N LEU A 80 -41.40 -18.34 8.79
CA LEU A 80 -40.81 -19.35 7.91
C LEU A 80 -41.77 -20.51 7.66
N LYS A 81 -42.46 -21.01 8.71
CA LYS A 81 -43.44 -22.10 8.59
C LYS A 81 -44.63 -21.72 7.70
N LYS A 82 -45.07 -20.46 7.73
CA LYS A 82 -46.20 -19.99 6.92
C LYS A 82 -45.80 -19.69 5.46
N THR A 83 -44.63 -19.10 5.25
CA THR A 83 -44.22 -18.56 3.94
C THR A 83 -43.37 -19.55 3.13
N GLN A 84 -42.83 -20.58 3.77
CA GLN A 84 -42.05 -21.66 3.16
C GLN A 84 -40.96 -21.10 2.23
N ARG A 85 -41.02 -21.42 0.92
CA ARG A 85 -40.06 -20.99 -0.09
C ARG A 85 -39.96 -19.47 -0.21
N GLY A 86 -41.06 -18.73 -0.05
CA GLY A 86 -41.06 -17.26 -0.09
C GLY A 86 -40.37 -16.65 1.13
N GLY A 87 -40.47 -17.28 2.30
CA GLY A 87 -39.77 -16.86 3.51
C GLY A 87 -38.27 -17.14 3.45
N TRP A 88 -37.89 -18.23 2.78
CA TRP A 88 -36.48 -18.49 2.51
C TRP A 88 -35.90 -17.49 1.49
N MET A 89 -36.63 -17.15 0.42
CA MET A 89 -36.19 -16.12 -0.55
C MET A 89 -36.04 -14.72 0.06
N SER A 90 -36.83 -14.38 1.10
CA SER A 90 -36.74 -13.07 1.76
C SER A 90 -35.46 -12.91 2.60
N LEU A 91 -34.84 -14.01 3.06
CA LEU A 91 -33.56 -13.98 3.79
C LEU A 91 -32.45 -13.28 2.99
N GLY A 92 -32.43 -13.46 1.66
CA GLY A 92 -31.45 -12.78 0.80
C GLY A 92 -31.61 -11.25 0.76
N GLY A 93 -32.78 -10.72 1.07
CA GLY A 93 -32.99 -9.27 1.24
C GLY A 93 -32.53 -8.76 2.61
N ILE A 94 -32.73 -9.56 3.66
CA ILE A 94 -32.33 -9.25 5.04
C ILE A 94 -30.80 -9.17 5.16
N LEU A 95 -30.08 -9.94 4.35
CA LEU A 95 -28.62 -9.93 4.31
C LEU A 95 -28.02 -8.52 4.09
N LEU A 96 -28.72 -7.67 3.33
CA LEU A 96 -28.31 -6.27 3.10
C LEU A 96 -28.24 -5.43 4.37
N CYS A 97 -28.92 -5.84 5.44
CA CYS A 97 -28.87 -5.14 6.73
C CYS A 97 -27.59 -5.45 7.52
N ILE A 98 -26.90 -6.55 7.19
CA ILE A 98 -25.68 -7.03 7.87
C ILE A 98 -24.41 -6.51 7.16
N THR A 99 -24.55 -6.08 5.91
CA THR A 99 -23.44 -5.51 5.12
C THR A 99 -22.85 -4.30 5.83
N GLY A 100 -21.53 -4.29 6.03
CA GLY A 100 -20.82 -3.27 6.81
C GLY A 100 -20.25 -3.77 8.14
N SER A 101 -20.75 -4.89 8.69
CA SER A 101 -20.13 -5.55 9.84
C SER A 101 -18.70 -6.04 9.54
N GLU A 102 -18.43 -6.45 8.31
CA GLU A 102 -17.10 -6.81 7.80
C GLU A 102 -16.10 -5.63 7.83
N ALA A 103 -16.58 -4.41 7.54
CA ALA A 103 -15.74 -3.22 7.52
C ALA A 103 -15.23 -2.87 8.92
N MET A 104 -16.02 -3.17 9.96
CA MET A 104 -15.58 -3.01 11.35
C MET A 104 -14.36 -3.88 11.68
N PHE A 105 -14.23 -5.05 11.05
CA PHE A 105 -13.07 -5.91 11.26
C PHE A 105 -11.82 -5.41 10.51
N ALA A 106 -12.00 -4.82 9.32
CA ALA A 106 -10.90 -4.18 8.61
C ALA A 106 -10.30 -2.99 9.40
N ASP A 107 -11.14 -2.28 10.15
CA ASP A 107 -10.76 -1.11 10.95
C ASP A 107 -10.10 -1.43 12.31
N LEU A 108 -10.00 -2.70 12.71
CA LEU A 108 -9.21 -3.12 13.89
C LEU A 108 -7.71 -2.77 13.76
N GLY A 109 -7.23 -2.52 12.53
CA GLY A 109 -5.88 -2.02 12.28
C GLY A 109 -5.67 -0.53 12.63
N HIS A 110 -6.75 0.20 12.91
CA HIS A 110 -6.73 1.64 13.18
C HIS A 110 -7.33 2.02 14.53
N PHE A 111 -8.33 1.27 14.99
CA PHE A 111 -9.03 1.55 16.25
C PHE A 111 -8.93 0.39 17.23
N SER A 112 -9.03 0.71 18.53
CA SER A 112 -9.01 -0.32 19.56
C SER A 112 -10.26 -1.19 19.50
N GLN A 113 -10.11 -2.49 19.75
CA GLN A 113 -11.23 -3.44 19.79
C GLN A 113 -12.32 -3.00 20.80
N LEU A 114 -11.91 -2.43 21.94
CA LEU A 114 -12.85 -1.97 22.97
C LEU A 114 -13.70 -0.79 22.48
N SER A 115 -13.08 0.18 21.80
CA SER A 115 -13.79 1.35 21.24
C SER A 115 -14.88 0.93 20.25
N ILE A 116 -14.55 -0.01 19.35
CA ILE A 116 -15.49 -0.54 18.35
C ILE A 116 -16.67 -1.24 19.04
N LYS A 117 -16.39 -2.10 20.03
CA LYS A 117 -17.42 -2.83 20.78
C LYS A 117 -18.37 -1.87 21.49
N ILE A 118 -17.84 -0.88 22.21
CA ILE A 118 -18.66 0.10 22.93
C ILE A 118 -19.56 0.85 21.94
N ALA A 119 -18.98 1.47 20.90
CA ALA A 119 -19.75 2.26 19.94
C ALA A 119 -20.85 1.45 19.24
N PHE A 120 -20.54 0.21 18.84
CA PHE A 120 -21.50 -0.66 18.18
C PHE A 120 -22.63 -1.08 19.11
N THR A 121 -22.31 -1.56 20.31
CA THR A 121 -23.32 -2.10 21.24
C THR A 121 -24.18 -1.01 21.87
N THR A 122 -23.65 0.19 22.13
CA THR A 122 -24.40 1.26 22.83
C THR A 122 -25.17 2.18 21.91
N ILE A 123 -24.64 2.50 20.72
CA ILE A 123 -25.24 3.51 19.83
C ILE A 123 -25.79 2.86 18.56
N VAL A 124 -24.93 2.16 17.79
CA VAL A 124 -25.30 1.69 16.44
C VAL A 124 -26.39 0.63 16.50
N TYR A 125 -26.18 -0.44 17.26
CA TYR A 125 -27.08 -1.59 17.30
C TYR A 125 -28.48 -1.24 17.84
N PRO A 126 -28.64 -0.50 18.96
CA PRO A 126 -29.96 -0.07 19.42
C PRO A 126 -30.68 0.85 18.43
N SER A 127 -29.95 1.78 17.80
CA SER A 127 -30.53 2.70 16.81
C SER A 127 -31.08 1.95 15.58
N LEU A 128 -30.36 0.92 15.11
CA LEU A 128 -30.81 0.09 14.00
C LEU A 128 -32.05 -0.74 14.37
N ILE A 129 -32.07 -1.35 15.55
CA ILE A 129 -33.25 -2.10 16.03
C ILE A 129 -34.47 -1.18 16.10
N LEU A 130 -34.34 0.00 16.70
CA LEU A 130 -35.43 0.97 16.80
C LEU A 130 -35.92 1.43 15.41
N ALA A 131 -35.00 1.65 14.47
CA ALA A 131 -35.36 2.03 13.10
C ALA A 131 -36.16 0.93 12.39
N TYR A 132 -35.72 -0.33 12.45
CA TYR A 132 -36.44 -1.45 11.82
C TYR A 132 -37.78 -1.76 12.51
N MET A 133 -37.81 -1.74 13.84
CA MET A 133 -39.05 -1.92 14.60
C MET A 133 -40.07 -0.80 14.32
N GLY A 134 -39.62 0.45 14.25
CA GLY A 134 -40.48 1.57 13.88
C GLY A 134 -41.04 1.48 12.47
N GLN A 135 -40.23 1.05 11.50
CA GLN A 135 -40.72 0.75 10.15
C GLN A 135 -41.77 -0.37 10.18
N ALA A 136 -41.49 -1.47 10.87
CA ALA A 136 -42.43 -2.59 11.00
C ALA A 136 -43.75 -2.17 11.70
N ALA A 137 -43.68 -1.32 12.72
CA ALA A 137 -44.85 -0.77 13.40
C ALA A 137 -45.73 0.03 12.44
N TYR A 138 -45.12 0.92 11.64
CA TYR A 138 -45.83 1.69 10.62
C TYR A 138 -46.50 0.78 9.59
N LEU A 139 -45.76 -0.20 9.04
CA LEU A 139 -46.28 -1.14 8.04
C LEU A 139 -47.39 -2.04 8.59
N SER A 140 -47.41 -2.33 9.89
CA SER A 140 -48.45 -3.18 10.51
C SER A 140 -49.86 -2.53 10.54
N ARG A 141 -49.94 -1.22 10.35
CA ARG A 141 -51.22 -0.48 10.29
C ARG A 141 -51.59 -0.01 8.88
N HIS A 142 -50.61 0.06 7.98
CA HIS A 142 -50.79 0.55 6.60
C HIS A 142 -50.56 -0.59 5.58
N HIS A 143 -51.40 -1.63 5.63
CA HIS A 143 -51.27 -2.82 4.78
C HIS A 143 -51.73 -2.61 3.32
N TYR A 144 -52.62 -1.64 3.07
CA TYR A 144 -53.07 -1.26 1.73
C TYR A 144 -52.37 0.02 1.29
N ILE A 145 -51.12 -0.09 0.82
CA ILE A 145 -50.50 0.97 0.03
C ILE A 145 -50.78 0.58 -1.43
N GLU A 146 -51.84 1.18 -1.99
CA GLU A 146 -52.22 1.04 -3.39
C GLU A 146 -51.02 1.32 -4.30
N ASN A 147 -50.65 0.32 -5.11
CA ASN A 147 -49.93 0.38 -6.39
C ASN A 147 -48.68 1.25 -6.57
N ASP A 148 -48.20 1.93 -5.54
CA ASP A 148 -47.09 2.85 -5.65
C ASP A 148 -45.84 2.20 -5.06
N TYR A 149 -44.73 2.30 -5.79
CA TYR A 149 -43.43 1.67 -5.52
C TYR A 149 -42.72 2.21 -4.25
N ARG A 150 -43.49 2.65 -3.24
CA ARG A 150 -43.09 3.44 -2.08
C ARG A 150 -42.81 2.57 -0.84
N ILE A 151 -42.27 1.37 -1.00
CA ILE A 151 -41.82 0.59 0.16
C ILE A 151 -40.43 1.11 0.56
N GLY A 152 -40.38 2.06 1.51
CA GLY A 152 -39.12 2.61 2.00
C GLY A 152 -39.26 3.40 3.32
N PHE A 153 -38.14 3.56 4.03
CA PHE A 153 -38.05 4.27 5.32
C PHE A 153 -38.77 5.64 5.32
N TYR A 154 -38.64 6.40 4.23
CA TYR A 154 -39.19 7.76 4.13
C TYR A 154 -40.73 7.83 4.16
N VAL A 155 -41.43 6.74 3.85
CA VAL A 155 -42.89 6.70 4.00
C VAL A 155 -43.29 6.71 5.48
N SER A 156 -42.48 6.10 6.34
CA SER A 156 -42.69 6.10 7.79
C SER A 156 -42.26 7.41 8.47
N VAL A 157 -41.72 8.38 7.73
CA VAL A 157 -41.28 9.68 8.24
C VAL A 157 -42.39 10.73 8.06
N PRO A 158 -42.71 11.55 9.10
CA PRO A 158 -43.65 12.66 8.99
C PRO A 158 -43.27 13.64 7.87
N GLU A 159 -44.26 14.14 7.13
CA GLU A 159 -44.02 14.91 5.89
C GLU A 159 -43.11 16.13 6.08
N LYS A 160 -43.30 16.85 7.18
CA LYS A 160 -42.51 18.04 7.54
C LYS A 160 -41.02 17.74 7.79
N LEU A 161 -40.69 16.49 8.16
CA LEU A 161 -39.33 16.06 8.49
C LEU A 161 -38.63 15.31 7.35
N ARG A 162 -39.33 14.96 6.26
CA ARG A 162 -38.76 14.16 5.16
C ARG A 162 -37.53 14.81 4.52
N TRP A 163 -37.59 16.11 4.21
CA TRP A 163 -36.50 16.84 3.56
C TRP A 163 -35.25 16.97 4.44
N PRO A 164 -35.34 17.42 5.71
CA PRO A 164 -34.19 17.44 6.62
C PRO A 164 -33.54 16.06 6.79
N VAL A 165 -34.35 15.01 6.99
CA VAL A 165 -33.87 13.64 7.18
C VAL A 165 -33.17 13.13 5.92
N LEU A 166 -33.66 13.48 4.73
CA LEU A 166 -33.00 13.14 3.46
C LEU A 166 -31.60 13.77 3.35
N VAL A 167 -31.44 15.05 3.70
CA VAL A 167 -30.15 15.72 3.64
C VAL A 167 -29.14 15.04 4.57
N ILE A 168 -29.56 14.75 5.81
CA ILE A 168 -28.71 14.05 6.80
C ILE A 168 -28.37 12.63 6.29
N ALA A 169 -29.32 11.93 5.68
CA ALA A 169 -29.11 10.62 5.10
C ALA A 169 -28.08 10.62 3.97
N VAL A 170 -28.14 11.60 3.07
CA VAL A 170 -27.16 11.74 1.97
C VAL A 170 -25.78 12.03 2.53
N LEU A 171 -25.67 12.92 3.52
CA LEU A 171 -24.40 13.19 4.19
C LEU A 171 -23.84 11.94 4.88
N ALA A 172 -24.69 11.18 5.59
CA ALA A 172 -24.28 9.92 6.22
C ALA A 172 -23.85 8.86 5.19
N ALA A 173 -24.54 8.78 4.05
CA ALA A 173 -24.16 7.90 2.95
C ALA A 173 -22.79 8.28 2.35
N VAL A 174 -22.53 9.57 2.15
CA VAL A 174 -21.22 10.07 1.72
C VAL A 174 -20.13 9.67 2.72
N VAL A 175 -20.36 9.84 4.03
CA VAL A 175 -19.42 9.41 5.08
C VAL A 175 -19.20 7.89 5.04
N GLY A 176 -20.25 7.10 4.85
CA GLY A 176 -20.15 5.65 4.69
C GLY A 176 -19.30 5.25 3.48
N SER A 177 -19.50 5.90 2.32
CA SER A 177 -18.68 5.68 1.13
C SER A 177 -17.20 6.04 1.35
N GLN A 178 -16.91 7.11 2.10
CA GLN A 178 -15.54 7.50 2.46
C GLN A 178 -14.82 6.41 3.25
N ALA A 179 -15.51 5.78 4.22
CA ALA A 179 -14.95 4.70 5.02
C ALA A 179 -14.55 3.50 4.15
N ILE A 180 -15.41 3.09 3.21
CA ILE A 180 -15.14 1.96 2.30
C ILE A 180 -13.99 2.28 1.32
N ILE A 181 -13.92 3.50 0.78
CA ILE A 181 -12.82 3.91 -0.11
C ILE A 181 -11.49 3.87 0.64
N THR A 182 -11.46 4.41 1.87
CA THR A 182 -10.26 4.38 2.71
C THR A 182 -9.86 2.93 3.06
N GLY A 183 -10.83 2.09 3.44
CA GLY A 183 -10.60 0.66 3.69
C GLY A 183 -10.03 -0.06 2.46
N THR A 184 -10.49 0.29 1.26
CA THR A 184 -9.95 -0.28 0.01
C THR A 184 -8.49 0.11 -0.20
N PHE A 185 -8.10 1.36 0.07
CA PHE A 185 -6.69 1.76 0.00
C PHE A 185 -5.82 0.98 0.98
N SER A 186 -6.32 0.72 2.20
CA SER A 186 -5.62 -0.10 3.20
C SER A 186 -5.42 -1.55 2.72
N ILE A 187 -6.44 -2.18 2.14
CA ILE A 187 -6.35 -3.54 1.60
C ILE A 187 -5.35 -3.58 0.43
N ILE A 188 -5.43 -2.66 -0.53
CA ILE A 188 -4.49 -2.63 -1.67
C ILE A 188 -3.04 -2.43 -1.19
N LYS A 189 -2.83 -1.57 -0.20
CA LYS A 189 -1.51 -1.36 0.41
C LYS A 189 -0.98 -2.65 1.05
N GLN A 190 -1.82 -3.39 1.77
CA GLN A 190 -1.44 -4.70 2.34
C GLN A 190 -1.13 -5.72 1.23
N CYS A 191 -1.94 -5.78 0.17
CA CYS A 191 -1.68 -6.66 -0.98
C CYS A 191 -0.38 -6.31 -1.71
N SER A 192 -0.07 -5.03 -1.87
CA SER A 192 1.20 -4.57 -2.47
C SER A 192 2.40 -4.91 -1.58
N ALA A 193 2.26 -4.82 -0.26
CA ALA A 193 3.33 -5.19 0.69
C ALA A 193 3.63 -6.70 0.66
N LEU A 194 2.62 -7.53 0.40
CA LEU A 194 2.77 -8.98 0.19
C LEU A 194 3.26 -9.35 -1.22
N GLY A 195 3.47 -8.38 -2.11
CA GLY A 195 3.84 -8.62 -3.51
C GLY A 195 2.73 -9.27 -4.35
N CYS A 196 1.48 -9.21 -3.89
CA CYS A 196 0.31 -9.79 -4.57
C CYS A 196 -0.39 -8.81 -5.50
N PHE A 197 -0.04 -7.53 -5.47
CA PHE A 197 -0.65 -6.48 -6.29
C PHE A 197 0.42 -5.66 -7.02
N PRO A 198 0.15 -5.18 -8.25
CA PRO A 198 1.05 -4.27 -8.95
C PRO A 198 1.46 -3.06 -8.14
N ARG A 199 2.67 -2.55 -8.37
CA ARG A 199 3.20 -1.40 -7.65
C ARG A 199 2.33 -0.17 -7.96
N VAL A 200 1.78 0.45 -6.91
CA VAL A 200 0.93 1.65 -6.96
C VAL A 200 1.54 2.80 -6.18
N LYS A 201 1.22 4.05 -6.56
CA LYS A 201 1.69 5.23 -5.82
C LYS A 201 0.93 5.40 -4.50
N ILE A 202 1.60 5.10 -3.39
CA ILE A 202 1.04 5.27 -2.05
C ILE A 202 1.42 6.66 -1.53
N LEU A 203 0.43 7.51 -1.28
CA LEU A 203 0.61 8.82 -0.66
C LEU A 203 0.05 8.78 0.77
N HIS A 204 0.88 9.05 1.77
CA HIS A 204 0.41 9.13 3.16
C HIS A 204 -0.14 10.53 3.45
N THR A 205 -1.44 10.64 3.69
CA THR A 205 -2.12 11.94 3.88
C THR A 205 -1.92 12.54 5.28
N SER A 206 -1.50 11.75 6.28
CA SER A 206 -1.39 12.22 7.67
C SER A 206 -0.05 12.02 8.35
N SER A 207 0.40 13.13 8.97
CA SER A 207 1.24 13.26 10.17
C SER A 207 1.43 12.05 11.06
N LYS A 208 0.31 11.74 11.69
CA LYS A 208 0.22 11.13 13.03
C LYS A 208 -0.42 9.75 12.97
N ILE A 209 -1.15 9.44 11.91
CA ILE A 209 -1.92 8.20 11.74
C ILE A 209 -1.44 7.49 10.48
N HIS A 210 -0.74 6.37 10.66
CA HIS A 210 -0.24 5.52 9.56
C HIS A 210 -1.32 5.09 8.56
N GLY A 211 -2.54 4.92 9.07
CA GLY A 211 -3.71 4.43 8.33
C GLY A 211 -4.32 5.38 7.31
N GLN A 212 -3.99 6.67 7.36
CA GLN A 212 -4.54 7.63 6.41
C GLN A 212 -3.68 7.65 5.14
N ILE A 213 -4.17 6.94 4.14
CA ILE A 213 -3.48 6.63 2.89
C ILE A 213 -4.38 7.05 1.72
N TYR A 214 -3.79 7.66 0.71
CA TYR A 214 -4.43 8.00 -0.55
C TYR A 214 -3.65 7.36 -1.70
N ILE A 215 -4.34 6.61 -2.56
CA ILE A 215 -3.75 5.96 -3.74
C ILE A 215 -4.47 6.53 -4.97
N PRO A 216 -3.88 7.51 -5.68
CA PRO A 216 -4.57 8.22 -6.77
C PRO A 216 -5.05 7.29 -7.89
N GLU A 217 -4.21 6.33 -8.29
CA GLU A 217 -4.49 5.39 -9.38
C GLU A 217 -5.72 4.53 -9.05
N ILE A 218 -5.79 4.00 -7.83
CA ILE A 218 -6.93 3.20 -7.36
C ILE A 218 -8.17 4.06 -7.18
N ASN A 219 -8.04 5.31 -6.75
CA ASN A 219 -9.15 6.24 -6.61
C ASN A 219 -9.90 6.45 -7.93
N TRP A 220 -9.16 6.69 -9.02
CA TRP A 220 -9.75 6.87 -10.35
C TRP A 220 -10.36 5.57 -10.91
N ILE A 221 -9.71 4.42 -10.67
CA ILE A 221 -10.25 3.11 -11.05
C ILE A 221 -11.56 2.83 -10.30
N LEU A 222 -11.60 3.07 -8.98
CA LEU A 222 -12.79 2.93 -8.16
C LEU A 222 -13.92 3.85 -8.63
N MET A 223 -13.61 5.12 -8.93
CA MET A 223 -14.59 6.06 -9.48
C MET A 223 -15.21 5.53 -10.77
N LEU A 224 -14.38 5.10 -11.73
CA LEU A 224 -14.86 4.57 -13.01
C LEU A 224 -15.74 3.33 -12.82
N LEU A 225 -15.32 2.39 -11.96
CA LEU A 225 -16.10 1.19 -11.65
C LEU A 225 -17.43 1.52 -10.96
N CYS A 226 -17.44 2.44 -9.99
CA CYS A 226 -18.66 2.90 -9.33
C CYS A 226 -19.63 3.56 -10.33
N LEU A 227 -19.12 4.41 -11.24
CA LEU A 227 -19.92 5.02 -12.29
C LEU A 227 -20.48 3.98 -13.27
N ALA A 228 -19.64 3.03 -13.71
CA ALA A 228 -20.05 1.95 -14.61
C ALA A 228 -21.16 1.08 -14.00
N VAL A 229 -21.03 0.71 -12.72
CA VAL A 229 -22.07 -0.05 -11.99
C VAL A 229 -23.35 0.79 -11.83
N THR A 230 -23.23 2.07 -11.49
CA THR A 230 -24.40 2.97 -11.32
C THR A 230 -25.18 3.15 -12.62
N ILE A 231 -24.48 3.38 -13.73
CA ILE A 231 -25.07 3.57 -15.07
C ILE A 231 -25.60 2.25 -15.65
N GLY A 232 -24.92 1.14 -15.39
CA GLY A 232 -25.27 -0.18 -15.92
C GLY A 232 -26.49 -0.79 -15.24
N PHE A 233 -26.61 -0.68 -13.92
CA PHE A 233 -27.76 -1.25 -13.21
C PHE A 233 -29.00 -0.39 -13.26
N ARG A 234 -28.87 0.94 -13.12
CA ARG A 234 -29.97 1.95 -13.02
C ARG A 234 -31.03 1.69 -11.93
N ASP A 235 -31.09 0.49 -11.37
CA ASP A 235 -32.04 0.01 -10.37
C ASP A 235 -31.31 -0.35 -9.07
N THR A 236 -31.73 0.28 -7.97
CA THR A 236 -31.19 0.04 -6.63
C THR A 236 -31.46 -1.38 -6.14
N LYS A 237 -32.56 -2.01 -6.53
CA LYS A 237 -32.92 -3.37 -6.08
C LYS A 237 -31.93 -4.40 -6.63
N ARG A 238 -31.62 -4.30 -7.93
CA ARG A 238 -30.65 -5.18 -8.60
C ARG A 238 -29.23 -4.94 -8.08
N MET A 239 -28.87 -3.67 -7.86
CA MET A 239 -27.58 -3.30 -7.26
C MET A 239 -27.41 -3.86 -5.83
N GLY A 240 -28.45 -3.77 -4.99
CA GLY A 240 -28.43 -4.33 -3.63
C GLY A 240 -28.35 -5.86 -3.62
N ASN A 241 -29.11 -6.54 -4.47
CA ASN A 241 -29.00 -8.00 -4.61
C ASN A 241 -27.57 -8.42 -5.03
N ALA A 242 -26.89 -7.60 -5.85
CA ALA A 242 -25.54 -7.89 -6.27
C ALA A 242 -24.51 -7.80 -5.13
N SER A 243 -24.56 -6.74 -4.33
CA SER A 243 -23.64 -6.58 -3.19
C SER A 243 -23.87 -7.64 -2.10
N GLY A 244 -25.12 -8.06 -1.89
CA GLY A 244 -25.46 -9.07 -0.88
C GLY A 244 -24.69 -10.39 -1.07
N LEU A 245 -24.66 -10.93 -2.29
CA LEU A 245 -23.96 -12.19 -2.58
C LEU A 245 -22.44 -12.09 -2.32
N ALA A 246 -21.83 -10.95 -2.66
CA ALA A 246 -20.40 -10.74 -2.41
C ALA A 246 -20.08 -10.76 -0.92
N VAL A 247 -20.91 -10.08 -0.10
CA VAL A 247 -20.73 -10.00 1.36
C VAL A 247 -20.88 -11.36 2.02
N ILE A 248 -21.93 -12.13 1.71
CA ILE A 248 -22.07 -13.47 2.33
C ILE A 248 -20.96 -14.43 1.89
N THR A 249 -20.44 -14.27 0.66
CA THR A 249 -19.31 -15.07 0.19
C THR A 249 -18.05 -14.76 0.99
N VAL A 250 -17.74 -13.48 1.23
CA VAL A 250 -16.57 -13.12 2.06
C VAL A 250 -16.75 -13.57 3.50
N MET A 251 -17.96 -13.45 4.08
CA MET A 251 -18.25 -13.97 5.43
C MET A 251 -17.99 -15.48 5.51
N LEU A 252 -18.50 -16.25 4.56
CA LEU A 252 -18.28 -17.70 4.50
C LEU A 252 -16.79 -18.06 4.40
N VAL A 253 -16.05 -17.36 3.54
CA VAL A 253 -14.59 -17.54 3.41
C VAL A 253 -13.90 -17.19 4.73
N THR A 254 -14.28 -16.11 5.40
CA THR A 254 -13.68 -15.74 6.70
C THR A 254 -14.01 -16.76 7.79
N THR A 255 -15.21 -17.34 7.83
CA THR A 255 -15.57 -18.41 8.77
C THR A 255 -14.70 -19.65 8.55
N CYS A 256 -14.46 -20.03 7.30
CA CYS A 256 -13.53 -21.09 6.95
C CYS A 256 -12.09 -20.76 7.39
N LEU A 257 -11.57 -19.57 7.10
CA LEU A 257 -10.23 -19.15 7.50
C LEU A 257 -10.07 -19.08 9.02
N MET A 258 -11.08 -18.59 9.74
CA MET A 258 -11.09 -18.54 11.20
C MET A 258 -11.02 -19.94 11.82
N SER A 259 -11.64 -20.94 11.19
CA SER A 259 -11.51 -22.33 11.65
C SER A 259 -10.07 -22.84 11.58
N ILE A 260 -9.33 -22.46 10.52
CA ILE A 260 -7.91 -22.80 10.35
C ILE A 260 -7.08 -22.08 11.41
N VAL A 261 -7.38 -20.81 11.71
CA VAL A 261 -6.72 -20.02 12.75
C VAL A 261 -6.93 -20.63 14.14
N ILE A 262 -8.14 -21.12 14.46
CA ILE A 262 -8.43 -21.78 15.75
C ILE A 262 -7.52 -23.01 15.95
N VAL A 263 -7.30 -23.79 14.90
CA VAL A 263 -6.46 -25.00 14.96
C VAL A 263 -4.97 -24.65 14.93
N LEU A 264 -4.51 -23.86 13.97
CA LEU A 264 -3.08 -23.63 13.71
C LEU A 264 -2.46 -22.54 14.58
N CYS A 265 -3.18 -21.44 14.82
CA CYS A 265 -2.64 -20.29 15.55
C CYS A 265 -2.99 -20.33 17.04
N TRP A 266 -4.23 -20.70 17.39
CA TRP A 266 -4.65 -20.79 18.80
C TRP A 266 -4.42 -22.17 19.41
N HIS A 267 -3.99 -23.14 18.61
CA HIS A 267 -3.63 -24.49 19.05
C HIS A 267 -4.74 -25.18 19.86
N ARG A 268 -6.02 -24.88 19.53
CA ARG A 268 -7.21 -25.45 20.19
C ARG A 268 -7.64 -26.75 19.50
N SER A 269 -8.53 -27.50 20.16
CA SER A 269 -9.00 -28.80 19.65
C SER A 269 -9.72 -28.66 18.31
N VAL A 270 -9.50 -29.62 17.42
CA VAL A 270 -10.17 -29.68 16.11
C VAL A 270 -11.69 -29.74 16.27
N LEU A 271 -12.20 -30.38 17.34
CA LEU A 271 -13.63 -30.40 17.65
C LEU A 271 -14.22 -29.01 17.88
N MET A 272 -13.48 -28.09 18.52
CA MET A 272 -13.92 -26.71 18.72
C MET A 272 -13.99 -25.97 17.37
N ALA A 273 -13.02 -26.17 16.49
CA ALA A 273 -13.02 -25.58 15.15
C ALA A 273 -14.16 -26.13 14.27
N VAL A 274 -14.40 -27.45 14.30
CA VAL A 274 -15.53 -28.07 13.60
C VAL A 274 -16.86 -27.60 14.16
N GLY A 275 -17.00 -27.52 15.49
CA GLY A 275 -18.21 -26.98 16.12
C GLY A 275 -18.48 -25.52 15.75
N PHE A 276 -17.42 -24.70 15.67
CA PHE A 276 -17.50 -23.31 15.21
C PHE A 276 -17.99 -23.22 13.76
N VAL A 277 -17.39 -23.96 12.83
CA VAL A 277 -17.78 -23.96 11.41
C VAL A 277 -19.18 -24.53 11.21
N LEU A 278 -19.54 -25.60 11.93
CA LEU A 278 -20.89 -26.17 11.83
C LEU A 278 -21.94 -25.17 12.33
N PHE A 279 -21.69 -24.47 13.42
CA PHE A 279 -22.65 -23.50 13.95
C PHE A 279 -22.77 -22.25 13.07
N PHE A 280 -21.67 -21.53 12.84
CA PHE A 280 -21.71 -20.28 12.08
C PHE A 280 -21.85 -20.52 10.57
N GLY A 281 -21.13 -21.50 10.04
CA GLY A 281 -21.16 -21.84 8.62
C GLY A 281 -22.52 -22.37 8.15
N THR A 282 -23.32 -23.04 9.00
CA THR A 282 -24.70 -23.42 8.59
C THR A 282 -25.62 -22.22 8.48
N ILE A 283 -25.53 -21.25 9.40
CA ILE A 283 -26.29 -20.00 9.33
C ILE A 283 -25.90 -19.24 8.06
N GLU A 284 -24.61 -19.09 7.79
CA GLU A 284 -24.11 -18.40 6.61
C GLU A 284 -24.48 -19.14 5.32
N ALA A 285 -24.38 -20.47 5.29
CA ALA A 285 -24.80 -21.29 4.16
C ALA A 285 -26.30 -21.13 3.84
N LEU A 286 -27.16 -20.96 4.86
CA LEU A 286 -28.58 -20.65 4.65
C LEU A 286 -28.76 -19.31 3.94
N TYR A 287 -28.06 -18.25 4.38
CA TYR A 287 -28.11 -16.94 3.69
C TYR A 287 -27.48 -16.98 2.29
N PHE A 288 -26.39 -17.74 2.12
CA PHE A 288 -25.73 -17.94 0.83
C PHE A 288 -26.67 -18.63 -0.15
N SER A 289 -27.33 -19.71 0.27
CA SER A 289 -28.30 -20.44 -0.55
C SER A 289 -29.48 -19.55 -0.99
N ALA A 290 -30.01 -18.72 -0.09
CA ALA A 290 -31.07 -17.77 -0.42
C ALA A 290 -30.60 -16.67 -1.41
N SER A 291 -29.34 -16.27 -1.32
CA SER A 291 -28.75 -15.23 -2.17
C SER A 291 -28.38 -15.75 -3.57
N LEU A 292 -28.04 -17.02 -3.72
CA LEU A 292 -27.71 -17.65 -5.00
C LEU A 292 -28.86 -17.62 -6.02
N ILE A 293 -30.12 -17.65 -5.58
CA ILE A 293 -31.27 -17.55 -6.50
C ILE A 293 -31.27 -16.22 -7.25
N LYS A 294 -30.77 -15.16 -6.60
CA LYS A 294 -30.71 -13.80 -7.16
C LYS A 294 -29.47 -13.58 -8.04
N PHE A 295 -28.72 -14.64 -8.37
CA PHE A 295 -27.52 -14.55 -9.19
C PHE A 295 -27.76 -13.88 -10.54
N LEU A 296 -28.83 -14.30 -11.24
CA LEU A 296 -29.22 -13.74 -12.53
C LEU A 296 -29.78 -12.30 -12.45
N GLU A 297 -30.19 -11.86 -11.26
CA GLU A 297 -30.72 -10.50 -11.06
C GLU A 297 -29.62 -9.43 -10.98
N GLY A 298 -28.34 -9.82 -10.92
CA GLY A 298 -27.22 -8.89 -10.89
C GLY A 298 -25.98 -9.36 -10.12
N ALA A 299 -26.12 -10.41 -9.30
CA ALA A 299 -25.06 -10.80 -8.36
C ALA A 299 -23.85 -11.49 -9.00
N TRP A 300 -23.92 -11.82 -10.29
CA TRP A 300 -22.77 -12.26 -11.06
C TRP A 300 -21.72 -11.15 -11.28
N VAL A 301 -22.12 -9.86 -11.25
CA VAL A 301 -21.21 -8.74 -11.57
C VAL A 301 -20.04 -8.61 -10.57
N PRO A 302 -20.27 -8.57 -9.24
CA PRO A 302 -19.15 -8.52 -8.29
C PRO A 302 -18.25 -9.75 -8.34
N ILE A 303 -18.81 -10.93 -8.63
CA ILE A 303 -18.04 -12.17 -8.77
C ILE A 303 -17.15 -12.11 -10.02
N ALA A 304 -17.69 -11.65 -11.16
CA ALA A 304 -16.92 -11.45 -12.37
C ALA A 304 -15.80 -10.43 -12.16
N LEU A 305 -16.09 -9.31 -11.47
CA LEU A 305 -15.09 -8.30 -11.13
C LEU A 305 -13.99 -8.88 -10.22
N ALA A 306 -14.37 -9.64 -9.19
CA ALA A 306 -13.44 -10.31 -8.29
C ALA A 306 -12.56 -11.32 -9.04
N PHE A 307 -13.12 -12.07 -9.99
CA PHE A 307 -12.37 -13.01 -10.83
C PHE A 307 -11.33 -12.29 -11.70
N VAL A 308 -11.69 -11.15 -12.31
CA VAL A 308 -10.74 -10.32 -13.08
C VAL A 308 -9.60 -9.82 -12.19
N PHE A 309 -9.90 -9.26 -11.01
CA PHE A 309 -8.87 -8.81 -10.09
C PHE A 309 -7.99 -9.96 -9.58
N MET A 310 -8.56 -11.13 -9.32
CA MET A 310 -7.83 -12.32 -8.91
C MET A 310 -6.84 -12.77 -10.00
N ILE A 311 -7.24 -12.76 -11.27
CA ILE A 311 -6.33 -13.07 -12.39
C ILE A 311 -5.15 -12.08 -12.40
N VAL A 312 -5.41 -10.78 -12.29
CA VAL A 312 -4.36 -9.75 -12.26
C VAL A 312 -3.40 -9.97 -11.09
N MET A 313 -3.93 -10.24 -9.89
CA MET A 313 -3.13 -10.49 -8.69
C MET A 313 -2.30 -11.77 -8.83
N CYS A 314 -2.87 -12.86 -9.32
CA CYS A 314 -2.18 -14.12 -9.52
C CYS A 314 -1.07 -14.02 -10.55
N ILE A 315 -1.30 -13.36 -11.69
CA ILE A 315 -0.29 -13.13 -12.72
C ILE A 315 0.87 -12.30 -12.14
N TRP A 316 0.54 -11.22 -11.43
CA TRP A 316 1.54 -10.34 -10.81
C TRP A 316 2.37 -11.06 -9.76
N HIS A 317 1.70 -11.76 -8.83
CA HIS A 317 2.35 -12.50 -7.76
C HIS A 317 3.24 -13.61 -8.32
N TYR A 318 2.73 -14.40 -9.28
CA TYR A 318 3.50 -15.46 -9.91
C TYR A 318 4.75 -14.93 -10.61
N GLY A 319 4.63 -13.87 -11.41
CA GLY A 319 5.78 -13.27 -12.12
C GLY A 319 6.81 -12.65 -11.17
N THR A 320 6.36 -11.97 -10.12
CA THR A 320 7.23 -11.37 -9.09
C THR A 320 7.97 -12.46 -8.30
N LEU A 321 7.27 -13.52 -7.90
CA LEU A 321 7.85 -14.66 -7.18
C LEU A 321 8.88 -15.39 -8.05
N LYS A 322 8.56 -15.68 -9.31
CA LYS A 322 9.50 -16.34 -10.23
C LYS A 322 10.73 -15.49 -10.55
N LYS A 323 10.57 -14.17 -10.66
CA LYS A 323 11.70 -13.25 -10.77
C LYS A 323 12.59 -13.37 -9.53
N TYR A 324 12.01 -13.30 -8.32
CA TYR A 324 12.75 -13.37 -7.08
C TYR A 324 13.46 -14.73 -6.90
N GLU A 325 12.79 -15.85 -7.20
CA GLU A 325 13.40 -17.19 -7.18
C GLU A 325 14.59 -17.28 -8.15
N TYR A 326 14.46 -16.69 -9.35
CA TYR A 326 15.56 -16.63 -10.31
C TYR A 326 16.74 -15.83 -9.78
N ASP A 327 16.50 -14.68 -9.14
CA ASP A 327 17.54 -13.85 -8.53
C ASP A 327 18.28 -14.59 -7.39
N VAL A 328 17.56 -15.37 -6.58
CA VAL A 328 18.15 -16.15 -5.49
C VAL A 328 18.95 -17.34 -6.01
N GLN A 329 18.46 -18.04 -7.03
CA GLN A 329 19.13 -19.22 -7.61
C GLN A 329 20.38 -18.86 -8.42
N ASN A 330 20.33 -17.74 -9.15
CA ASN A 330 21.45 -17.25 -9.95
C ASN A 330 22.30 -16.23 -9.20
N LYS A 331 22.15 -16.12 -7.88
CA LYS A 331 23.04 -15.29 -7.07
C LYS A 331 24.46 -15.81 -7.22
N VAL A 332 25.39 -14.87 -7.33
CA VAL A 332 26.79 -15.18 -7.56
C VAL A 332 27.53 -15.16 -6.23
N SER A 333 28.42 -16.13 -6.02
CA SER A 333 29.24 -16.18 -4.82
C SER A 333 30.22 -15.01 -4.79
N VAL A 334 30.62 -14.62 -3.58
CA VAL A 334 31.69 -13.63 -3.42
C VAL A 334 32.99 -14.17 -4.02
N ASP A 335 33.24 -15.48 -3.89
CA ASP A 335 34.42 -16.15 -4.47
C ASP A 335 34.54 -15.98 -5.98
N TRP A 336 33.41 -15.93 -6.71
CA TRP A 336 33.43 -15.63 -8.14
C TRP A 336 33.97 -14.22 -8.42
N LEU A 337 33.55 -13.23 -7.63
CA LEU A 337 34.05 -11.86 -7.74
C LEU A 337 35.54 -11.76 -7.36
N LEU A 338 36.00 -12.56 -6.41
CA LEU A 338 37.42 -12.62 -6.03
C LEU A 338 38.26 -13.34 -7.09
N GLY A 339 37.70 -14.38 -7.72
CA GLY A 339 38.32 -15.10 -8.84
C GLY A 339 38.46 -14.25 -10.10
N LEU A 340 37.61 -13.23 -10.26
CA LEU A 340 37.69 -12.20 -11.30
C LEU A 340 38.84 -11.19 -11.11
N GLY A 341 39.76 -11.43 -10.17
CA GLY A 341 40.92 -10.58 -9.88
C GLY A 341 41.85 -10.29 -11.08
N PRO A 342 43.09 -9.83 -10.83
CA PRO A 342 44.00 -9.29 -11.86
C PRO A 342 44.24 -10.21 -13.07
N SER A 343 44.02 -11.52 -12.90
CA SER A 343 44.15 -12.56 -13.92
C SER A 343 43.10 -12.49 -15.04
N LEU A 344 41.93 -11.88 -14.84
CA LEU A 344 40.84 -11.83 -15.85
C LEU A 344 40.75 -10.51 -16.64
N GLY A 345 41.68 -9.57 -16.44
CA GLY A 345 41.77 -8.35 -17.26
C GLY A 345 40.65 -7.32 -17.02
N ILE A 346 39.96 -7.38 -15.87
CA ILE A 346 38.94 -6.40 -15.53
C ILE A 346 39.59 -5.07 -15.12
N VAL A 347 39.16 -3.99 -15.75
CA VAL A 347 39.65 -2.63 -15.47
C VAL A 347 38.86 -1.98 -14.32
N ARG A 348 39.56 -1.46 -13.31
CA ARG A 348 38.96 -0.61 -12.27
C ARG A 348 38.95 0.85 -12.70
N VAL A 349 37.77 1.41 -12.92
CA VAL A 349 37.58 2.82 -13.30
C VAL A 349 37.50 3.70 -12.05
N ARG A 350 38.07 4.91 -12.08
CA ARG A 350 37.97 5.87 -10.96
C ARG A 350 36.50 6.24 -10.73
N GLY A 351 36.06 6.28 -9.48
CA GLY A 351 34.68 6.60 -9.13
C GLY A 351 34.06 5.62 -8.13
N ILE A 352 32.82 5.93 -7.74
CA ILE A 352 31.95 5.05 -6.95
C ILE A 352 30.85 4.46 -7.84
N GLY A 353 30.74 3.13 -7.87
CA GLY A 353 29.67 2.42 -8.56
C GLY A 353 28.59 1.95 -7.58
N LEU A 354 27.41 2.56 -7.65
CA LEU A 354 26.23 2.16 -6.87
C LEU A 354 25.38 1.17 -7.65
N ILE A 355 25.28 -0.07 -7.18
CA ILE A 355 24.42 -1.10 -7.78
C ILE A 355 23.20 -1.30 -6.89
N HIS A 356 22.02 -1.03 -7.42
CA HIS A 356 20.79 -1.30 -6.70
C HIS A 356 20.45 -2.81 -6.71
N THR A 357 20.17 -3.38 -5.54
CA THR A 357 19.81 -4.80 -5.41
C THR A 357 18.70 -5.02 -4.37
N GLU A 358 17.79 -5.95 -4.65
CA GLU A 358 16.77 -6.39 -3.70
C GLU A 358 17.29 -7.50 -2.74
N LEU A 359 18.44 -8.10 -3.05
CA LEU A 359 19.10 -9.18 -2.30
C LEU A 359 19.80 -8.64 -1.04
N VAL A 360 19.56 -9.29 0.09
CA VAL A 360 20.20 -8.95 1.38
C VAL A 360 21.57 -9.61 1.56
N SER A 361 21.82 -10.76 0.91
CA SER A 361 23.10 -11.50 0.90
C SER A 361 23.44 -11.95 -0.53
N GLY A 362 24.73 -12.14 -0.83
CA GLY A 362 25.22 -12.56 -2.16
C GLY A 362 25.16 -11.49 -3.27
N ILE A 363 25.91 -11.71 -4.35
CA ILE A 363 26.03 -10.75 -5.46
C ILE A 363 24.90 -10.98 -6.48
N PRO A 364 24.19 -9.94 -6.94
CA PRO A 364 23.12 -10.10 -7.93
C PRO A 364 23.66 -10.54 -9.29
N ALA A 365 22.93 -11.43 -9.99
CA ALA A 365 23.27 -11.90 -11.34
C ALA A 365 23.39 -10.75 -12.37
N ILE A 366 22.69 -9.63 -12.15
CA ILE A 366 22.78 -8.47 -13.03
C ILE A 366 24.20 -7.88 -13.04
N PHE A 367 24.91 -7.96 -11.91
CA PHE A 367 26.29 -7.48 -11.82
C PHE A 367 27.24 -8.41 -12.57
N SER A 368 27.05 -9.73 -12.50
CA SER A 368 27.89 -10.63 -13.27
C SER A 368 27.68 -10.47 -14.77
N HIS A 369 26.43 -10.29 -15.21
CA HIS A 369 26.12 -9.97 -16.60
C HIS A 369 26.73 -8.62 -17.03
N PHE A 370 26.66 -7.61 -16.17
CA PHE A 370 27.29 -6.31 -16.41
C PHE A 370 28.80 -6.45 -16.63
N VAL A 371 29.51 -7.11 -15.72
CA VAL A 371 30.96 -7.31 -15.80
C VAL A 371 31.36 -8.17 -17.00
N ALA A 372 30.55 -9.17 -17.36
CA ALA A 372 30.80 -10.00 -18.55
C ALA A 372 30.63 -9.22 -19.87
N THR A 373 29.71 -8.25 -19.91
CA THR A 373 29.46 -7.43 -21.09
C THR A 373 30.46 -6.27 -21.18
N LEU A 374 30.77 -5.66 -20.03
CA LEU A 374 31.70 -4.57 -19.87
C LEU A 374 32.69 -4.98 -18.79
N PRO A 375 33.91 -5.41 -19.15
CA PRO A 375 34.92 -5.88 -18.20
C PRO A 375 35.59 -4.69 -17.47
N ALA A 376 34.77 -3.78 -16.96
CA ALA A 376 35.18 -2.62 -16.21
C ALA A 376 34.14 -2.28 -15.14
N PHE A 377 34.59 -2.00 -13.93
CA PHE A 377 33.74 -1.48 -12.87
C PHE A 377 34.50 -0.51 -11.96
N HIS A 378 33.77 0.20 -11.11
CA HIS A 378 34.32 1.32 -10.34
C HIS A 378 35.31 0.86 -9.25
N GLN A 379 36.24 1.75 -8.89
CA GLN A 379 37.25 1.54 -7.84
C GLN A 379 36.57 1.15 -6.52
N VAL A 380 35.55 1.89 -6.12
CA VAL A 380 34.69 1.55 -4.98
C VAL A 380 33.34 1.07 -5.49
N LEU A 381 32.92 -0.11 -5.05
CA LEU A 381 31.64 -0.70 -5.44
C LEU A 381 30.71 -0.80 -4.22
N ILE A 382 29.48 -0.30 -4.35
CA ILE A 382 28.50 -0.32 -3.27
C ILE A 382 27.22 -1.02 -3.75
N PHE A 383 26.91 -2.18 -3.17
CA PHE A 383 25.61 -2.84 -3.33
C PHE A 383 24.59 -2.18 -2.41
N LEU A 384 23.69 -1.41 -2.99
CA LEU A 384 22.67 -0.64 -2.27
C LEU A 384 21.33 -1.40 -2.25
N CYS A 385 20.87 -1.75 -1.05
CA CYS A 385 19.58 -2.38 -0.84
C CYS A 385 18.67 -1.45 -0.04
N VAL A 386 17.54 -1.04 -0.62
CA VAL A 386 16.59 -0.18 0.09
C VAL A 386 15.42 -1.01 0.59
N LYS A 387 15.12 -0.93 1.89
CA LYS A 387 14.00 -1.64 2.52
C LYS A 387 13.10 -0.64 3.23
N SER A 388 11.79 -0.73 2.97
CA SER A 388 10.81 0.00 3.77
C SER A 388 10.45 -0.80 5.01
N VAL A 389 10.40 -0.12 6.16
CA VAL A 389 9.98 -0.69 7.45
C VAL A 389 8.65 -0.08 7.90
N PRO A 390 7.83 -0.81 8.68
CA PRO A 390 6.48 -0.38 9.07
C PRO A 390 6.47 0.66 10.22
N ILE A 391 7.45 1.55 10.27
CA ILE A 391 7.55 2.66 11.24
C ILE A 391 7.52 4.02 10.52
N PRO A 392 6.96 5.09 11.12
CA PRO A 392 6.78 6.37 10.42
C PRO A 392 8.09 6.98 9.95
N HIS A 393 9.07 7.01 10.86
CA HIS A 393 10.40 7.51 10.64
C HIS A 393 11.39 6.52 11.25
N VAL A 394 12.39 6.11 10.47
CA VAL A 394 13.53 5.36 10.99
C VAL A 394 14.48 6.36 11.63
N LYS A 395 14.92 6.09 12.86
CA LYS A 395 15.96 6.91 13.50
C LYS A 395 17.19 6.94 12.60
N HIS A 396 17.83 8.10 12.47
CA HIS A 396 19.01 8.25 11.60
C HIS A 396 20.15 7.27 11.90
N GLU A 397 20.22 6.77 13.14
CA GLU A 397 21.21 5.83 13.66
C GLU A 397 21.02 4.40 13.16
N GLU A 398 19.77 4.00 12.91
CA GLU A 398 19.40 2.63 12.48
C GLU A 398 19.10 2.56 10.98
N ARG A 399 19.24 3.71 10.29
CA ARG A 399 18.86 3.87 8.89
C ARG A 399 19.83 3.19 7.93
N PHE A 400 21.13 3.21 8.23
CA PHE A 400 22.16 2.64 7.37
C PHE A 400 22.82 1.44 8.07
N LEU A 401 22.80 0.30 7.40
CA LEU A 401 23.59 -0.86 7.76
C LEU A 401 24.66 -1.04 6.70
N VAL A 402 25.91 -1.10 7.10
CA VAL A 402 27.07 -1.21 6.20
C VAL A 402 27.84 -2.48 6.55
N GLY A 403 28.31 -3.20 5.53
CA GLY A 403 29.20 -4.33 5.68
C GLY A 403 30.11 -4.50 4.46
N HIS A 404 31.24 -5.19 4.63
CA HIS A 404 32.10 -5.58 3.52
C HIS A 404 31.51 -6.76 2.72
N VAL A 405 31.89 -6.85 1.45
CA VAL A 405 31.62 -8.02 0.61
C VAL A 405 32.96 -8.56 0.12
N GLY A 406 33.47 -9.60 0.80
CA GLY A 406 34.80 -10.15 0.55
C GLY A 406 35.91 -9.40 1.30
N PRO A 407 37.18 -9.63 0.92
CA PRO A 407 38.35 -9.01 1.54
C PRO A 407 38.37 -7.49 1.37
N LYS A 408 38.97 -6.77 2.35
CA LYS A 408 38.95 -5.30 2.41
C LYS A 408 39.64 -4.64 1.22
N GLU A 409 40.59 -5.34 0.60
CA GLU A 409 41.43 -4.86 -0.50
C GLU A 409 40.63 -4.63 -1.80
N TYR A 410 39.43 -5.20 -1.92
CA TYR A 410 38.61 -5.08 -3.12
C TYR A 410 37.69 -3.85 -3.12
N HIS A 411 37.60 -3.12 -1.99
CA HIS A 411 36.77 -1.93 -1.78
C HIS A 411 35.30 -2.12 -2.20
N VAL A 412 34.74 -3.28 -1.83
CA VAL A 412 33.35 -3.64 -2.10
C VAL A 412 32.55 -3.60 -0.80
N TYR A 413 31.50 -2.78 -0.79
CA TYR A 413 30.62 -2.59 0.35
C TYR A 413 29.20 -3.00 0.00
N ARG A 414 28.46 -3.38 1.04
CA ARG A 414 27.02 -3.55 1.00
C ARG A 414 26.39 -2.56 1.96
N CYS A 415 25.40 -1.83 1.48
CA CYS A 415 24.64 -0.91 2.29
C CYS A 415 23.15 -1.25 2.22
N ILE A 416 22.54 -1.53 3.37
CA ILE A 416 21.09 -1.60 3.51
C ILE A 416 20.59 -0.29 4.09
N VAL A 417 19.72 0.39 3.35
CA VAL A 417 19.06 1.62 3.81
C VAL A 417 17.61 1.34 4.16
N ARG A 418 17.25 1.61 5.42
CA ARG A 418 15.91 1.41 5.95
C ARG A 418 15.14 2.73 5.93
N TYR A 419 13.98 2.74 5.29
CA TYR A 419 13.09 3.90 5.26
C TYR A 419 11.78 3.61 5.97
N GLY A 420 11.36 4.55 6.82
CA GLY A 420 10.01 4.61 7.34
C GLY A 420 9.04 5.06 6.27
N TYR A 421 7.75 4.78 6.47
CA TYR A 421 6.73 5.04 5.46
C TYR A 421 6.43 6.54 5.22
N ARG A 422 6.92 7.46 6.07
CA ARG A 422 6.89 8.91 5.82
C ARG A 422 8.27 9.54 5.76
N ASP A 423 9.33 8.73 5.74
CA ASP A 423 10.67 9.27 5.54
C ASP A 423 10.74 9.89 4.15
N ALA A 424 11.06 11.19 4.12
CA ALA A 424 11.36 11.86 2.87
C ALA A 424 12.66 11.27 2.31
N HIS A 425 12.63 10.95 1.03
CA HIS A 425 13.84 10.71 0.27
C HIS A 425 14.55 12.06 0.18
N LYS A 426 15.78 12.14 0.70
CA LYS A 426 16.59 13.35 0.62
C LYS A 426 16.98 13.61 -0.84
N ASP A 427 17.32 14.86 -1.17
CA ASP A 427 17.94 15.21 -2.45
C ASP A 427 19.16 14.30 -2.71
N ASP A 428 19.42 13.93 -3.97
CA ASP A 428 20.40 12.87 -4.31
C ASP A 428 21.78 13.17 -3.74
N LEU A 429 22.22 14.44 -3.84
CA LEU A 429 23.50 14.87 -3.30
C LEU A 429 23.59 14.66 -1.78
N GLN A 430 22.50 14.92 -1.05
CA GLN A 430 22.47 14.69 0.40
C GLN A 430 22.45 13.21 0.74
N PHE A 431 21.75 12.39 -0.05
CA PHE A 431 21.74 10.94 0.13
C PHE A 431 23.12 10.32 -0.15
N GLU A 432 23.76 10.71 -1.25
CA GLU A 432 25.13 10.29 -1.60
C GLU A 432 26.11 10.67 -0.48
N ASN A 433 26.01 11.92 0.02
CA ASN A 433 26.85 12.40 1.11
C ASN A 433 26.66 11.58 2.39
N ASP A 434 25.41 11.37 2.80
CA ASP A 434 25.09 10.54 3.97
C ASP A 434 25.65 9.12 3.80
N LEU A 435 25.44 8.51 2.63
CA LEU A 435 25.90 7.15 2.35
C LEU A 435 27.43 7.03 2.47
N VAL A 436 28.18 7.93 1.83
CA VAL A 436 29.65 7.92 1.89
C VAL A 436 30.15 8.20 3.31
N CYS A 437 29.52 9.14 4.03
CA CYS A 437 29.85 9.40 5.43
C CYS A 437 29.66 8.16 6.32
N ARG A 438 28.59 7.38 6.12
CA ARG A 438 28.35 6.15 6.89
C ARG A 438 29.34 5.04 6.57
N ILE A 439 29.78 4.92 5.32
CA ILE A 439 30.86 3.99 4.96
C ILE A 439 32.18 4.45 5.59
N ALA A 440 32.48 5.75 5.59
CA ALA A 440 33.66 6.30 6.26
C ALA A 440 33.65 6.04 7.78
N GLU A 441 32.50 6.21 8.45
CA GLU A 441 32.32 5.88 9.87
C GLU A 441 32.53 4.38 10.15
N TYR A 442 32.01 3.53 9.27
CA TYR A 442 32.21 2.08 9.36
C TYR A 442 33.69 1.70 9.27
N ILE A 443 34.41 2.26 8.29
CA ILE A 443 35.87 2.04 8.12
C ILE A 443 36.64 2.49 9.37
N ARG A 444 36.30 3.67 9.93
CA ARG A 444 36.94 4.20 11.16
C ARG A 444 36.70 3.32 12.38
N THR A 445 35.56 2.65 12.45
CA THR A 445 35.19 1.83 13.62
C THR A 445 35.92 0.48 13.64
N GLY A 446 36.55 0.07 12.53
CA GLY A 446 37.55 -1.00 12.47
C GLY A 446 37.10 -2.42 12.85
N ARG A 447 35.83 -2.63 13.22
CA ARG A 447 35.38 -3.84 13.92
C ARG A 447 34.94 -5.00 13.02
N GLY A 448 35.61 -5.17 11.89
CA GLY A 448 35.36 -6.25 10.91
C GLY A 448 36.35 -7.41 10.94
N GLY A 449 37.29 -7.47 11.90
CA GLY A 449 38.32 -8.53 11.90
C GLY A 449 39.17 -8.60 13.16
N LEU A 450 38.56 -8.92 14.32
CA LEU A 450 39.29 -9.33 15.52
C LEU A 450 38.64 -10.58 16.09
N SER A 451 38.91 -11.71 15.44
CA SER A 451 38.90 -13.06 16.03
C SER A 451 39.79 -13.94 15.14
N GLU A 452 41.11 -13.80 15.25
CA GLU A 452 41.96 -14.96 14.94
C GLU A 452 41.74 -16.00 16.04
N GLU A 453 41.76 -17.28 15.63
CA GLU A 453 41.47 -18.49 16.42
C GLU A 453 39.99 -18.89 16.50
N ASN A 454 39.43 -19.39 15.39
CA ASN A 454 38.86 -20.75 15.30
C ASN A 454 38.24 -21.02 13.91
N GLU A 455 38.42 -22.25 13.43
CA GLU A 455 38.03 -22.80 12.13
C GLU A 455 36.54 -22.57 11.77
N ASP A 456 36.24 -21.77 10.73
CA ASP A 456 35.27 -22.03 9.63
C ASP A 456 35.22 -20.80 8.68
N SER A 457 36.14 -20.72 7.72
CA SER A 457 36.49 -19.50 6.96
C SER A 457 35.46 -19.01 5.92
N THR A 458 34.27 -19.61 5.84
CA THR A 458 33.24 -19.23 4.83
C THR A 458 32.02 -18.51 5.40
N LYS A 459 31.83 -18.44 6.73
CA LYS A 459 30.64 -17.79 7.33
C LYS A 459 30.89 -16.39 7.91
N GLN A 460 32.14 -15.95 8.06
CA GLN A 460 32.47 -14.68 8.73
C GLN A 460 32.40 -13.42 7.85
N CYS A 461 32.33 -13.54 6.51
CA CYS A 461 32.40 -12.39 5.59
C CYS A 461 31.08 -11.65 5.30
N GLU A 462 29.97 -11.92 6.02
CA GLU A 462 28.67 -11.25 5.78
C GLU A 462 28.12 -10.47 6.99
N GLY A 463 28.95 -10.20 8.01
CA GLY A 463 28.54 -9.41 9.18
C GLY A 463 28.23 -7.95 8.81
N MET A 464 26.96 -7.56 8.80
CA MET A 464 26.55 -6.15 8.66
C MET A 464 26.53 -5.45 10.00
N MET A 465 27.03 -4.22 10.03
CA MET A 465 27.00 -3.35 11.20
C MET A 465 25.98 -2.23 11.03
N VAL A 466 25.21 -1.96 12.09
CA VAL A 466 24.40 -0.74 12.19
C VAL A 466 25.34 0.42 12.52
N VAL A 467 25.39 1.44 11.67
CA VAL A 467 26.26 2.60 11.86
C VAL A 467 25.46 3.72 12.54
N GLY A 468 25.38 3.64 13.88
CA GLY A 468 24.78 4.68 14.74
C GLY A 468 25.57 6.00 14.75
N THR A 469 24.90 7.08 15.15
CA THR A 469 25.31 8.52 15.17
C THR A 469 26.73 8.85 15.67
N PRO A 470 27.23 10.06 15.36
CA PRO A 470 28.62 10.44 15.58
C PRO A 470 28.89 10.51 17.08
N SER A 471 30.02 9.93 17.52
CA SER A 471 30.59 10.35 18.78
C SER A 471 30.81 11.86 18.74
N THR A 472 30.67 12.50 19.88
CA THR A 472 30.69 13.95 20.16
C THR A 472 32.00 14.67 19.78
N HIS A 473 32.80 14.15 18.85
CA HIS A 473 33.92 14.81 18.20
C HIS A 473 33.48 15.32 16.81
N LEU A 474 32.66 16.38 16.80
CA LEU A 474 32.41 17.20 15.61
C LEU A 474 33.64 18.10 15.33
N ASP A 475 34.81 17.49 15.24
CA ASP A 475 36.03 18.16 14.82
C ASP A 475 36.73 17.19 13.89
N GLY A 476 36.15 16.97 12.69
CA GLY A 476 36.84 16.07 11.80
C GLY A 476 36.38 15.81 10.38
N ILE A 477 35.38 16.48 9.83
CA ILE A 477 35.18 16.52 8.36
C ILE A 477 34.68 17.93 8.04
N LYS A 478 35.60 18.86 7.76
CA LYS A 478 35.22 20.17 7.22
C LYS A 478 34.96 20.02 5.72
N MET A 479 33.71 20.25 5.31
CA MET A 479 33.36 20.48 3.91
C MET A 479 33.68 21.93 3.58
N CYS A 480 34.76 22.17 2.83
CA CYS A 480 34.97 23.48 2.24
C CYS A 480 34.33 23.48 0.85
N VAL A 481 33.32 24.34 0.68
CA VAL A 481 32.86 24.78 -0.64
C VAL A 481 33.77 25.95 -0.99
N GLU A 482 34.60 25.82 -2.02
CA GLU A 482 35.26 27.00 -2.60
C GLU A 482 34.18 27.84 -3.28
N GLU A 483 33.61 28.80 -2.55
CA GLU A 483 33.14 30.03 -3.20
C GLU A 483 34.38 30.77 -3.68
N GLY A 484 34.43 31.10 -4.97
CA GLY A 484 35.52 31.86 -5.55
C GLY A 484 35.67 33.18 -4.82
N ALA A 485 36.68 33.27 -3.95
CA ALA A 485 37.07 34.51 -3.32
C ALA A 485 37.72 35.39 -4.39
N ASN A 486 37.03 36.46 -4.80
CA ASN A 486 37.67 37.60 -5.43
C ASN A 486 38.60 38.24 -4.38
N PRO A 487 39.91 38.35 -4.61
CA PRO A 487 40.74 39.24 -3.84
C PRO A 487 40.74 40.59 -4.54
N GLU A 488 40.03 41.59 -4.01
CA GLU A 488 40.34 43.02 -4.20
C GLU A 488 39.30 43.88 -3.48
N ASP A 489 39.69 44.44 -2.34
CA ASP A 489 39.21 45.75 -1.91
C ASP A 489 40.39 46.49 -1.27
N ALA A 490 41.18 47.16 -2.12
CA ALA A 490 42.09 48.25 -1.75
C ALA A 490 42.62 48.97 -3.01
N GLY A 491 42.03 50.12 -3.33
CA GLY A 491 42.76 51.29 -3.85
C GLY A 491 43.05 51.42 -5.35
N THR A 492 42.26 52.29 -5.99
CA THR A 492 42.65 53.35 -6.97
C THR A 492 43.46 53.02 -8.25
N SER A 493 42.82 53.31 -9.39
CA SER A 493 43.27 54.16 -10.52
C SER A 493 43.24 53.56 -11.94
N GLU A 494 42.46 54.25 -12.78
CA GLU A 494 42.62 54.58 -14.22
C GLU A 494 42.54 53.51 -15.36
N LEU A 495 41.41 53.57 -16.09
CA LEU A 495 41.26 53.80 -17.56
C LEU A 495 42.19 53.12 -18.60
N ARG A 496 41.60 52.24 -19.44
CA ARG A 496 41.52 52.23 -20.94
C ARG A 496 41.30 50.80 -21.50
N GLU A 497 40.14 50.52 -22.11
CA GLU A 497 39.84 50.46 -23.57
C GLU A 497 40.15 49.09 -24.24
N ILE A 498 39.17 48.19 -24.43
CA ILE A 498 38.34 47.83 -25.62
C ILE A 498 38.79 46.54 -26.38
N GLU A 499 37.82 45.60 -26.45
CA GLU A 499 37.53 44.50 -27.42
C GLU A 499 38.51 43.34 -27.70
N THR A 500 38.05 42.11 -27.40
CA THR A 500 37.70 41.10 -28.43
C THR A 500 36.98 39.86 -27.85
N LEU A 501 36.02 39.32 -28.61
CA LEU A 501 35.14 38.18 -28.25
C LEU A 501 35.90 36.87 -27.91
N SER A 502 35.37 36.10 -26.95
CA SER A 502 35.67 34.67 -26.76
C SER A 502 34.43 33.88 -26.28
N PRO A 503 34.35 32.54 -26.53
CA PRO A 503 33.10 31.76 -26.70
C PRO A 503 32.46 31.31 -25.36
N PRO A 504 31.27 30.68 -25.33
CA PRO A 504 30.46 30.62 -24.12
C PRO A 504 31.08 29.73 -23.05
N VAL A 505 31.10 30.26 -21.83
CA VAL A 505 31.60 29.62 -20.60
C VAL A 505 30.89 28.30 -20.35
N ILE A 506 31.65 27.21 -20.39
CA ILE A 506 31.24 25.90 -19.84
C ILE A 506 31.02 26.09 -18.34
N LYS A 507 29.79 25.88 -17.86
CA LYS A 507 29.46 25.89 -16.42
C LYS A 507 30.34 24.87 -15.69
N THR A 508 31.30 25.34 -14.90
CA THR A 508 32.15 24.51 -14.05
C THR A 508 31.29 23.86 -12.95
N ARG A 509 31.34 22.52 -12.88
CA ARG A 509 30.75 21.73 -11.79
C ARG A 509 31.38 22.17 -10.46
N LYS A 510 30.55 22.47 -9.45
CA LYS A 510 30.98 22.75 -8.07
C LYS A 510 31.84 21.58 -7.55
N ARG A 511 33.11 21.83 -7.24
CA ARG A 511 34.03 20.86 -6.62
C ARG A 511 33.91 20.97 -5.10
N VAL A 512 33.70 19.85 -4.41
CA VAL A 512 33.67 19.78 -2.95
C VAL A 512 34.89 18.99 -2.51
N ARG A 513 35.82 19.62 -1.80
CA ARG A 513 37.04 19.00 -1.30
C ARG A 513 36.82 18.52 0.12
N PHE A 514 37.12 17.25 0.40
CA PHE A 514 36.99 16.66 1.72
C PHE A 514 38.35 16.61 2.41
N VAL A 515 38.46 17.15 3.62
CA VAL A 515 39.71 17.14 4.41
C VAL A 515 39.61 16.07 5.50
N ILE A 516 40.54 15.10 5.48
CA ILE A 516 40.72 14.12 6.56
C ILE A 516 41.56 14.79 7.65
N PRO A 517 41.12 14.85 8.90
CA PRO A 517 41.94 15.30 10.02
C PRO A 517 42.80 14.14 10.52
N GLU A 518 44.02 14.50 10.90
CA GLU A 518 44.94 13.59 11.59
C GLU A 518 44.42 13.39 13.03
N SER A 519 43.90 12.19 13.32
CA SER A 519 43.50 11.80 14.68
C SER A 519 44.35 10.61 15.14
N PRO A 520 44.68 10.49 16.45
CA PRO A 520 45.88 9.75 16.86
C PRO A 520 45.73 8.23 16.99
N LYS A 521 44.65 7.61 16.49
CA LYS A 521 44.34 6.17 16.74
C LYS A 521 43.71 5.42 15.56
N ILE A 522 43.82 5.91 14.33
CA ILE A 522 43.28 5.20 13.17
C ILE A 522 44.36 4.27 12.63
N ASP A 523 44.00 3.00 12.43
CA ASP A 523 44.85 2.00 11.78
C ASP A 523 45.30 2.49 10.40
N ARG A 524 46.56 2.23 10.04
CA ARG A 524 47.18 2.77 8.82
C ARG A 524 46.45 2.30 7.56
N ASP A 525 45.92 1.08 7.61
CA ASP A 525 45.16 0.48 6.51
C ASP A 525 43.76 1.11 6.37
N ALA A 526 43.08 1.38 7.49
CA ALA A 526 41.82 2.12 7.49
C ALA A 526 41.99 3.57 6.98
N HIS A 527 43.13 4.20 7.26
CA HIS A 527 43.45 5.53 6.73
C HIS A 527 43.65 5.53 5.21
N LYS A 528 44.28 4.48 4.66
CA LYS A 528 44.45 4.30 3.22
C LYS A 528 43.10 4.06 2.53
N GLU A 529 42.30 3.15 3.08
CA GLU A 529 40.96 2.84 2.58
C GLU A 529 40.04 4.08 2.56
N LEU A 530 40.09 4.88 3.62
CA LEU A 530 39.32 6.13 3.68
C LEU A 530 39.76 7.15 2.62
N ARG A 531 41.07 7.25 2.34
CA ARG A 531 41.61 8.13 1.30
C ARG A 531 41.11 7.69 -0.08
N GLU A 532 41.15 6.39 -0.37
CA GLU A 532 40.65 5.84 -1.64
C GLU A 532 39.15 6.05 -1.82
N LEU A 533 38.35 5.88 -0.76
CA LEU A 533 36.91 6.20 -0.79
C LEU A 533 36.65 7.68 -1.13
N MET A 534 37.48 8.58 -0.61
CA MET A 534 37.38 10.01 -0.86
C MET A 534 37.80 10.38 -2.28
N GLU A 535 38.91 9.85 -2.78
CA GLU A 535 39.35 10.02 -4.17
C GLU A 535 38.31 9.47 -5.16
N ALA A 536 37.73 8.31 -4.87
CA ALA A 536 36.66 7.72 -5.67
C ALA A 536 35.41 8.62 -5.70
N ARG A 537 35.05 9.25 -4.58
CA ARG A 537 33.94 10.20 -4.55
C ARG A 537 34.22 11.45 -5.39
N GLU A 538 35.43 12.00 -5.32
CA GLU A 538 35.83 13.17 -6.11
C GLU A 538 35.80 12.89 -7.62
N ALA A 539 36.07 11.65 -8.03
CA ALA A 539 35.93 11.20 -9.42
C ALA A 539 34.46 11.07 -9.88
N GLY A 540 33.52 10.94 -8.95
CA GLY A 540 32.07 10.94 -9.20
C GLY A 540 31.39 9.60 -8.90
N VAL A 541 30.06 9.64 -8.86
CA VAL A 541 29.19 8.49 -8.55
C VAL A 541 28.40 8.09 -9.79
N ALA A 542 28.43 6.80 -10.13
CA ALA A 542 27.66 6.21 -11.21
C ALA A 542 26.63 5.22 -10.64
N TYR A 543 25.41 5.30 -11.15
CA TYR A 543 24.28 4.47 -10.73
C TYR A 543 24.04 3.35 -11.73
N ILE A 544 24.21 2.11 -11.31
CA ILE A 544 23.98 0.93 -12.13
C ILE A 544 22.63 0.33 -11.73
N LEU A 545 21.64 0.47 -12.61
CA LEU A 545 20.27 0.05 -12.39
C LEU A 545 19.96 -1.18 -13.23
N GLY A 546 19.55 -2.26 -12.55
CA GLY A 546 19.17 -3.50 -13.21
C GLY A 546 17.74 -3.47 -13.74
N HIS A 547 17.56 -3.58 -15.05
CA HIS A 547 16.27 -3.78 -15.72
C HIS A 547 16.09 -5.23 -16.14
N THR A 548 15.37 -6.00 -15.33
CA THR A 548 15.16 -7.44 -15.55
C THR A 548 13.92 -7.68 -16.43
N TYR A 549 14.06 -8.20 -17.64
CA TYR A 549 12.94 -8.60 -18.50
C TYR A 549 12.64 -10.08 -18.31
N VAL A 550 11.41 -10.42 -17.98
CA VAL A 550 11.05 -11.81 -17.69
C VAL A 550 10.42 -12.43 -18.94
N ARG A 551 10.97 -13.54 -19.41
CA ARG A 551 10.45 -14.34 -20.53
C ARG A 551 10.30 -15.80 -20.12
N ALA A 552 9.23 -16.44 -20.56
CA ALA A 552 9.06 -17.88 -20.38
C ALA A 552 10.11 -18.68 -21.18
N LYS A 553 10.65 -19.75 -20.60
CA LYS A 553 11.53 -20.71 -21.29
C LYS A 553 10.83 -21.34 -22.51
N GLN A 554 11.61 -21.71 -23.54
CA GLN A 554 11.07 -22.27 -24.80
C GLN A 554 10.25 -23.55 -24.59
N GLY A 555 10.57 -24.37 -23.58
CA GLY A 555 9.84 -25.58 -23.19
C GLY A 555 8.67 -25.38 -22.22
N SER A 556 8.36 -24.15 -21.81
CA SER A 556 7.25 -23.89 -20.86
C SER A 556 5.88 -24.08 -21.52
N ASN A 557 4.92 -24.62 -20.75
CA ASN A 557 3.52 -24.79 -21.20
C ASN A 557 2.93 -23.46 -21.73
N LEU A 558 1.99 -23.57 -22.68
CA LEU A 558 1.34 -22.43 -23.33
C LEU A 558 0.74 -21.44 -22.31
N VAL A 559 0.12 -21.95 -21.24
CA VAL A 559 -0.42 -21.13 -20.14
C VAL A 559 0.67 -20.30 -19.47
N LYS A 560 1.83 -20.89 -19.15
CA LYS A 560 2.97 -20.16 -18.54
C LYS A 560 3.50 -19.09 -19.49
N LYS A 561 3.58 -19.39 -20.80
CA LYS A 561 3.97 -18.42 -21.83
C LYS A 561 3.02 -17.24 -21.89
N ILE A 562 1.71 -17.47 -21.87
CA ILE A 562 0.70 -16.38 -21.85
C ILE A 562 0.82 -15.55 -20.56
N VAL A 563 0.87 -16.21 -19.40
CA VAL A 563 0.94 -15.55 -18.10
C VAL A 563 2.18 -14.67 -17.99
N ILE A 564 3.36 -15.16 -18.38
CA ILE A 564 4.62 -14.42 -18.23
C ILE A 564 4.83 -13.41 -19.37
N ASN A 565 4.78 -13.87 -20.63
CA ASN A 565 5.18 -13.02 -21.76
C ASN A 565 4.14 -11.96 -22.09
N PHE A 566 2.86 -12.23 -21.85
CA PHE A 566 1.78 -11.28 -22.13
C PHE A 566 1.26 -10.66 -20.84
N GLY A 567 0.76 -11.48 -19.90
CA GLY A 567 0.11 -10.97 -18.69
C GLY A 567 1.04 -10.13 -17.80
N TYR A 568 2.14 -10.74 -17.34
CA TYR A 568 3.07 -10.09 -16.42
C TYR A 568 3.82 -8.93 -17.08
N ASP A 569 4.26 -9.09 -18.33
CA ASP A 569 4.92 -8.01 -19.08
C ASP A 569 3.97 -6.83 -19.36
N PHE A 570 2.70 -7.10 -19.72
CA PHE A 570 1.68 -6.06 -19.87
C PHE A 570 1.46 -5.30 -18.56
N LEU A 571 1.24 -6.01 -17.46
CA LEU A 571 1.05 -5.38 -16.14
C LEU A 571 2.28 -4.57 -15.75
N ARG A 572 3.49 -5.11 -15.94
CA ARG A 572 4.73 -4.39 -15.61
C ARG A 572 4.93 -3.13 -16.44
N ARG A 573 4.60 -3.15 -17.73
CA ARG A 573 4.72 -1.97 -18.63
C ARG A 573 3.70 -0.89 -18.33
N ASN A 574 2.48 -1.27 -17.95
CA ASN A 574 1.39 -0.34 -17.67
C ASN A 574 1.34 0.12 -16.20
N CYS A 575 1.96 -0.62 -15.29
CA CYS A 575 2.10 -0.24 -13.89
C CYS A 575 3.41 0.51 -13.66
N ARG A 576 3.48 1.18 -12.50
CA ARG A 576 4.61 2.04 -12.16
C ARG A 576 5.91 1.22 -12.04
N ALA A 577 6.98 1.75 -12.63
CA ALA A 577 8.33 1.20 -12.48
C ALA A 577 8.76 1.17 -10.99
N PRO A 578 9.76 0.35 -10.62
CA PRO A 578 10.39 0.44 -9.32
C PRO A 578 10.71 1.89 -8.99
N THR A 579 10.12 2.41 -7.91
CA THR A 579 10.63 3.64 -7.30
C THR A 579 11.97 3.25 -6.68
N TYR A 580 13.05 3.43 -7.42
CA TYR A 580 14.36 3.52 -6.79
C TYR A 580 14.27 4.68 -5.80
N ALA A 581 14.83 4.52 -4.61
CA ALA A 581 14.78 5.53 -3.55
C ALA A 581 15.35 6.90 -3.98
N LEU A 582 15.97 6.96 -5.16
CA LEU A 582 16.40 8.17 -5.83
C LEU A 582 15.38 8.53 -6.92
N ASN A 583 14.37 9.30 -6.57
CA ASN A 583 13.38 9.84 -7.53
C ASN A 583 13.98 10.90 -8.47
N SER A 584 15.26 11.25 -8.30
CA SER A 584 15.93 12.34 -8.99
C SER A 584 17.36 12.00 -9.45
N VAL A 585 17.68 10.70 -9.67
CA VAL A 585 19.01 10.35 -10.20
C VAL A 585 19.27 11.15 -11.48
N PRO A 586 20.38 11.92 -11.57
CA PRO A 586 20.71 12.61 -12.80
C PRO A 586 20.91 11.59 -13.91
N HIS A 587 20.07 11.64 -14.95
CA HIS A 587 20.12 10.73 -16.11
C HIS A 587 21.51 10.65 -16.77
N ALA A 588 22.37 11.65 -16.54
CA ALA A 588 23.74 11.68 -17.05
C ALA A 588 24.72 10.71 -16.35
N SER A 589 24.39 10.17 -15.16
CA SER A 589 25.24 9.22 -14.42
C SER A 589 24.56 7.86 -14.17
N THR A 590 23.42 7.60 -14.81
CA THR A 590 22.71 6.31 -14.76
C THR A 590 23.12 5.41 -15.91
N LEU A 591 23.49 4.17 -15.59
CA LEU A 591 23.70 3.08 -16.53
C LEU A 591 22.66 1.99 -16.28
N GLU A 592 21.80 1.76 -17.26
CA GLU A 592 20.77 0.72 -17.20
C GLU A 592 21.30 -0.59 -17.79
N VAL A 593 21.30 -1.65 -16.99
CA VAL A 593 21.70 -2.99 -17.43
C VAL A 593 20.45 -3.82 -17.66
N GLY A 594 20.15 -4.08 -18.93
CA GLY A 594 19.08 -4.99 -19.31
C GLY A 594 19.53 -6.46 -19.17
N MET A 595 18.77 -7.28 -18.46
CA MET A 595 18.98 -8.73 -18.42
C MET A 595 17.67 -9.47 -18.64
N VAL A 596 17.66 -10.48 -19.51
CA VAL A 596 16.48 -11.30 -19.78
C VAL A 596 16.49 -12.55 -18.90
N TYR A 597 15.50 -12.68 -18.02
CA TYR A 597 15.31 -13.82 -17.15
C TYR A 597 14.43 -14.83 -17.85
N HIS A 598 15.01 -15.97 -18.19
CA HIS A 598 14.27 -17.10 -18.73
C HIS A 598 13.74 -17.97 -17.59
N ILE A 599 12.44 -17.86 -17.28
CA ILE A 599 11.74 -18.58 -16.20
C ILE A 599 10.81 -19.69 -16.67
#